data_AF-O26108-F1
#
_entry.id   AF-O26108-F1
#
_cell.length_a   1.000
_cell.length_b   1.000
_cell.length_c   1.000
_cell.angle_alpha   90.00
_cell.angle_beta   90.00
_cell.angle_gamma   90.00
#
_symmetry.space_group_name_H-M   'P 1'
#
loop_
_entity.id
_entity.type
_entity.pdbx_description
1 polymer ?
#
loop_
_entity_poly.entity_id
_entity_poly.type
_entity_poly.pdbx_seq_one_letter_code
_entity_poly.pdbx_strand_id
1 'polypeptide(L)' 'MAYRYDSDLEFLKRLSSSDLKDLFDALVYDEDGTLRMNE' A
#
# COMPACT_ATOMS: atom_id res chain seq x y z
N MET A 1 -12.76 -7.19 -12.82
CA MET A 1 -11.75 -6.31 -12.19
C MET A 1 -12.14 -4.88 -12.48
N ALA A 2 -12.75 -4.17 -11.53
CA ALA A 2 -13.05 -2.76 -11.74
C ALA A 2 -11.76 -1.96 -11.50
N TYR A 3 -11.03 -1.64 -12.57
CA TYR A 3 -10.05 -0.56 -12.52
C TYR A 3 -10.84 0.75 -12.39
N ARG A 4 -11.42 1.01 -11.21
CA ARG A 4 -11.85 2.36 -10.89
C ARG A 4 -10.57 3.18 -10.87
N TYR A 5 -10.49 4.15 -11.77
CA TYR A 5 -9.49 5.19 -11.65
C TYR A 5 -9.78 5.90 -10.34
N ASP A 6 -8.97 5.59 -9.34
CA ASP A 6 -9.04 6.24 -8.06
C ASP A 6 -7.99 7.34 -8.08
N SER A 7 -8.46 8.59 -8.10
CA SER A 7 -7.56 9.75 -8.05
C SER A 7 -6.74 9.72 -6.76
N ASP A 8 -7.23 9.08 -5.71
CA ASP A 8 -6.50 8.91 -4.47
C ASP A 8 -5.37 7.88 -4.62
N LEU A 9 -5.35 7.03 -5.66
CA LEU A 9 -4.24 6.10 -5.92
C LEU A 9 -3.22 6.65 -6.92
N GLU A 10 -3.43 7.83 -7.52
CA GLU A 10 -2.47 8.44 -8.44
C GLU A 10 -1.12 8.71 -7.80
N PHE A 11 -1.09 9.03 -6.51
CA PHE A 11 0.16 9.29 -5.79
C PHE A 11 1.07 8.05 -5.78
N LEU A 12 0.50 6.83 -5.80
CA LEU A 12 1.28 5.59 -5.83
C LEU A 12 2.19 5.51 -7.05
N LYS A 13 1.79 6.06 -8.20
CA LYS A 13 2.65 6.10 -9.39
C LYS A 13 3.81 7.09 -9.27
N ARG A 14 3.69 8.07 -8.37
CA ARG A 14 4.72 9.09 -8.11
C ARG A 14 5.71 8.63 -7.04
N LEU A 15 5.33 7.65 -6.22
CA LEU A 15 6.20 7.05 -5.21
C LEU A 15 7.33 6.27 -5.88
N SER A 16 8.53 6.35 -5.30
CA SER A 16 9.63 5.48 -5.72
C SER A 16 9.34 4.03 -5.29
N SER A 17 9.99 3.05 -5.91
CA SER A 17 9.79 1.64 -5.56
C SER A 17 10.02 1.34 -4.08
N SER A 18 10.88 2.12 -3.40
CA SER A 18 11.08 2.02 -1.96
C SER A 18 9.89 2.57 -1.18
N ASP A 19 9.42 3.77 -1.49
CA ASP A 19 8.30 4.37 -0.75
C ASP A 19 7.00 3.56 -0.93
N LEU A 20 6.79 3.02 -2.13
CA LEU A 20 5.64 2.16 -2.41
C LEU A 20 5.72 0.84 -1.61
N LYS A 21 6.93 0.28 -1.50
CA LYS A 21 7.17 -0.91 -0.69
C LYS A 21 6.91 -0.62 0.79
N ASP A 22 7.41 0.49 1.31
CA ASP A 22 7.21 0.87 2.72
C ASP A 22 5.73 1.13 3.03
N LEU A 23 4.99 1.73 2.10
CA LEU A 23 3.54 1.90 2.23
C LEU A 23 2.79 0.57 2.23
N PHE A 24 3.12 -0.34 1.31
CA PHE A 24 2.54 -1.67 1.28
C PHE A 24 2.85 -2.42 2.57
N ASP A 25 4.10 -2.32 3.04
CA ASP A 25 4.52 -2.95 4.27
C ASP A 25 3.74 -2.38 5.45
N ALA A 26 3.53 -1.06 5.57
CA ALA A 26 2.71 -0.47 6.63
C ALA A 26 1.21 -0.83 6.54
N LEU A 27 0.71 -1.14 5.34
CA LEU A 27 -0.69 -1.58 5.14
C LEU A 27 -0.89 -3.03 5.54
N VAL A 28 0.09 -3.89 5.26
CA VAL A 28 0.01 -5.34 5.49
C VAL A 28 0.58 -5.72 6.86
N TYR A 29 1.65 -5.06 7.27
CA TYR A 29 2.38 -5.29 8.51
C TYR A 29 2.22 -4.07 9.41
N ASP A 30 1.72 -4.32 10.62
CA ASP A 30 1.72 -3.29 11.66
C ASP A 30 3.17 -3.00 12.11
N GLU A 31 3.40 -1.95 12.91
CA GLU A 31 4.74 -1.57 13.39
C GLU A 31 5.47 -2.74 14.08
N ASP A 32 4.69 -3.66 14.68
CA ASP A 32 5.15 -4.88 15.33
C ASP A 32 5.47 -6.04 14.36
N GLY A 33 5.47 -5.81 13.03
CA GLY A 33 5.70 -6.86 12.02
C GLY A 33 4.60 -7.92 11.98
N THR A 34 3.50 -7.69 12.68
CA THR A 34 2.36 -8.60 12.71
C THR A 34 1.49 -8.30 11.50
N LEU A 35 1.31 -9.32 10.66
CA LEU A 35 0.52 -9.27 9.45
C LEU A 35 -0.93 -8.98 9.85
N ARG A 36 -1.38 -7.75 9.61
CA ARG A 36 -2.68 -7.22 10.07
C ARG A 36 -3.85 -7.75 9.23
N MET A 37 -3.56 -8.45 8.13
CA MET A 37 -4.54 -9.22 7.36
C MET A 37 -5.01 -10.42 8.20
N ASN A 38 -5.83 -10.14 9.20
CA ASN A 38 -6.68 -11.12 9.82
C ASN A 38 -7.91 -11.23 8.91
N GLU A 39 -7.92 -12.24 8.04
CA GLU A 39 -9.10 -12.68 7.28
C GLU A 39 -10.24 -13.06 8.24
#